data_AF-A0A523A9L2-F1
#
_entry.id   AF-A0A523A9L2-F1
#
_cell.length_a   1.000
_cell.length_b   1.000
_cell.length_c   1.000
_cell.angle_alpha   90.00
_cell.angle_beta   90.00
_cell.angle_gamma   90.00
#
_symmetry.space_group_name_H-M   'P 1'
#
loop_
_entity.id
_entity.type
_entity.pdbx_description
1 polymer ?
#
loop_
_entity_poly.entity_id
_entity_poly.type
_entity_poly.pdbx_seq_one_letter_code
_entity_poly.pdbx_strand_id
1 'polypeptide(L)' 'MVTTISVDEDVKALLETLKGSKDWSSFLREMAEEYVALKREKVRKELKELFESSFEEIRVRK' A
#
# COMPACT_ATOMS: atom_id res chain seq x y z
N MET A 1 1.39 25.72 0.45
CA MET A 1 -0.03 25.89 0.07
C MET A 1 -0.82 24.82 0.80
N VAL A 2 -1.85 25.19 1.54
CA VAL A 2 -2.70 24.25 2.28
C VAL A 2 -3.91 23.92 1.42
N THR A 3 -4.34 22.66 1.43
CA THR A 3 -5.50 22.18 0.67
C THR A 3 -6.45 21.42 1.60
N THR A 4 -7.73 21.37 1.23
CA THR A 4 -8.76 20.67 2.00
C THR A 4 -9.23 19.46 1.20
N ILE A 5 -9.32 18.31 1.86
CA ILE A 5 -9.95 17.10 1.35
C ILE A 5 -11.22 16.82 2.15
N SER A 6 -12.31 16.46 1.46
CA SER A 6 -13.55 16.04 2.12
C SER A 6 -13.54 14.53 2.31
N VAL A 7 -13.86 14.09 3.51
CA VAL A 7 -13.97 12.68 3.90
C VAL A 7 -15.15 12.53 4.85
N ASP A 8 -15.69 11.33 4.95
CA ASP A 8 -16.75 11.02 5.91
C ASP A 8 -16.24 11.18 7.36
N GLU A 9 -17.16 11.45 8.29
CA GLU A 9 -16.82 11.74 9.68
C GLU A 9 -16.15 10.56 10.39
N ASP A 10 -16.57 9.33 10.08
CA ASP A 10 -16.00 8.10 10.60
C ASP A 10 -14.56 7.89 10.11
N VAL A 11 -14.30 8.17 8.84
CA VAL A 11 -12.95 8.15 8.25
C VAL A 11 -12.05 9.16 8.95
N LYS A 12 -12.54 10.39 9.17
CA LYS A 12 -11.79 11.42 9.90
C LYS A 12 -11.45 10.97 11.32
N ALA A 13 -12.41 10.41 12.05
CA ALA A 13 -12.20 9.92 13.43
C ALA A 13 -11.15 8.80 13.48
N LEU A 14 -11.21 7.87 12.53
CA LEU A 14 -10.21 6.80 12.40
C LEU A 14 -8.81 7.39 12.14
N LEU A 15 -8.70 8.31 11.18
CA LEU A 15 -7.45 8.95 10.83
C LEU A 15 -6.88 9.77 11.99
N GLU A 16 -7.70 10.45 12.78
CA GLU A 16 -7.25 11.17 13.97
C GLU A 16 -6.67 10.25 15.03
N THR A 17 -7.29 9.07 15.22
CA THR A 17 -6.81 8.03 16.14
C THR A 17 -5.44 7.50 15.69
N LEU A 18 -5.26 7.27 14.39
CA LEU A 18 -4.02 6.76 13.81
C LEU A 18 -2.91 7.81 13.74
N LYS A 19 -3.25 9.08 13.48
CA LYS A 19 -2.30 10.20 13.38
C LYS A 19 -1.53 10.40 14.68
N GLY A 20 -2.18 10.20 15.83
CA GLY A 20 -1.62 10.51 17.13
C GLY A 20 -1.16 11.97 17.20
N SER A 21 0.09 12.19 17.61
CA SER A 21 0.68 13.53 17.78
C SER A 21 1.24 14.17 16.49
N LYS A 22 1.26 13.46 15.36
CA LYS A 22 1.79 13.99 14.08
C LYS A 22 0.92 15.10 13.51
N ASP A 23 1.47 15.96 12.66
CA ASP A 23 0.64 16.84 11.83
C ASP A 23 -0.01 16.07 10.67
N TRP A 24 -1.09 16.61 10.12
CA TRP A 24 -1.85 15.96 9.04
C TRP A 24 -1.02 15.72 7.77
N SER A 25 -0.12 16.64 7.41
CA SER A 25 0.63 16.54 6.16
C SER A 25 1.67 15.44 6.23
N SER A 26 2.44 15.39 7.33
CA SER A 26 3.44 14.34 7.55
C SER A 26 2.77 12.97 7.64
N PHE A 27 1.69 12.86 8.42
CA PHE A 27 0.97 11.60 8.59
C PHE A 27 0.39 11.05 7.27
N LEU A 28 -0.35 11.88 6.52
CA LEU A 28 -0.96 11.43 5.27
C LEU A 28 0.10 11.11 4.21
N ARG A 29 1.24 11.83 4.22
CA ARG A 29 2.34 11.55 3.32
C ARG A 29 3.00 10.19 3.62
N GLU A 30 3.34 9.93 4.87
CA GLU A 30 3.91 8.65 5.29
C GLU A 30 2.98 7.50 4.93
N MET A 31 1.68 7.63 5.22
CA MET A 31 0.68 6.62 4.89
C MET A 31 0.60 6.35 3.37
N ALA A 32 0.67 7.40 2.55
CA ALA A 32 0.68 7.24 1.10
C ALA A 32 1.95 6.53 0.60
N GLU A 33 3.12 6.87 1.16
CA GLU A 33 4.39 6.23 0.83
C GLU A 33 4.40 4.74 1.23
N GLU A 34 3.88 4.40 2.41
CA GLU A 34 3.71 3.02 2.87
C GLU A 34 2.73 2.24 1.98
N TYR A 35 1.59 2.82 1.62
CA TYR A 35 0.62 2.19 0.73
C TYR A 35 1.25 1.86 -0.64
N VAL A 36 2.05 2.77 -1.20
CA VAL A 36 2.78 2.51 -2.45
C VAL A 36 3.81 1.40 -2.28
N ALA A 37 4.53 1.36 -1.16
CA ALA A 37 5.51 0.30 -0.88
C ALA A 37 4.84 -1.08 -0.77
N LEU A 38 3.73 -1.18 -0.02
CA LEU A 38 2.95 -2.41 0.12
C LEU A 38 2.38 -2.89 -1.22
N LYS A 39 1.86 -1.96 -2.04
CA LYS A 39 1.36 -2.30 -3.38
C LYS A 39 2.46 -2.85 -4.27
N ARG A 40 3.65 -2.25 -4.25
CA ARG A 40 4.82 -2.74 -5.00
C ARG A 40 5.25 -4.13 -4.54
N GLU A 41 5.26 -4.35 -3.23
CA GLU A 41 5.65 -5.64 -2.66
C GLU A 41 4.64 -6.75 -3.04
N LYS A 42 3.35 -6.45 -3.01
CA LYS A 42 2.31 -7.37 -3.48
C LYS A 42 2.52 -7.77 -4.95
N VAL A 43 2.74 -6.79 -5.82
CA VAL A 43 3.01 -7.05 -7.25
C VAL A 43 4.28 -7.88 -7.43
N ARG A 44 5.35 -7.63 -6.67
CA ARG A 44 6.56 -8.44 -6.72
C ARG A 44 6.31 -9.90 -6.32
N LYS A 45 5.52 -10.13 -5.28
CA LYS A 45 5.15 -11.49 -4.85
C LYS A 45 4.34 -12.21 -5.91
N GLU A 46 3.32 -11.57 -6.47
CA GLU A 46 2.51 -12.12 -7.56
C GLU A 46 3.35 -12.45 -8.79
N LEU A 47 4.28 -11.56 -9.17
CA LEU A 47 5.21 -11.83 -10.27
C LEU A 47 6.12 -13.02 -9.97
N LYS A 48 6.66 -13.10 -8.75
CA LYS A 48 7.53 -14.21 -8.33
C LYS A 48 6.80 -15.55 -8.41
N GLU A 49 5.58 -15.62 -7.89
CA GLU A 49 4.74 -16.83 -7.96
C GLU A 49 4.46 -17.26 -9.41
N LEU A 50 4.16 -16.30 -10.29
CA LEU A 50 3.94 -16.57 -11.72
C LEU A 50 5.20 -17.11 -12.42
N PHE A 51 6.37 -16.58 -12.08
CA PHE A 51 7.64 -17.09 -12.63
C PHE A 51 7.94 -18.50 -12.10
N GLU A 52 7.77 -18.75 -10.80
CA GLU A 52 7.99 -20.07 -10.20
C GLU A 52 7.05 -21.12 -10.81
N SER A 53 5.75 -20.82 -10.97
CA SER A 53 4.79 -21.73 -11.61
C SER A 53 5.14 -22.02 -13.07
N SER A 54 5.61 -21.00 -13.81
CA SER A 54 6.02 -21.15 -15.21
C SER A 54 7.29 -22.00 -15.35
N PHE A 55 8.21 -21.93 -14.38
CA PHE A 55 9.41 -22.77 -14.36
C PHE A 55 9.10 -24.24 -14.07
N GLU A 56 8.12 -24.52 -13.19
CA GLU A 56 7.66 -25.87 -12.89
C GLU A 56 7.05 -26.55 -14.14
N GLU A 57 6.22 -25.84 -14.92
CA GLU A 57 5.59 -26.38 -16.14
C GLU A 57 6.61 -26.74 -17.24
N ILE A 58 7.68 -25.97 -17.38
CA ILE A 58 8.74 -26.24 -18.36
C ILE A 58 9.58 -27.47 -17.95
N ARG A 59 9.74 -27.70 -16.64
CA ARG A 59 10.50 -28.84 -16.12
C ARG A 59 9.77 -30.17 -16.28
N VAL A 60 8.43 -30.17 -16.23
CA VAL A 60 7.60 -31.39 -16.38
C VAL A 60 7.47 -31.83 -17.85
N ARG A 61 7.71 -30.94 -18.81
CA ARG A 61 7.64 -31.23 -20.26
C ARG A 61 8.95 -31.73 -20.88
N LYS A 62 10.01 -31.95 -20.09
CA LYS A 62 11.34 -32.36 -20.58
C LYS A 62 11.70 -33.79 -20.23
#